data_AF-D5V4C2-F1
#
_entry.id   AF-D5V4C2-F1
#
_cell.length_a   1.000
_cell.length_b   1.000
_cell.length_c   1.000
_cell.angle_alpha   90.00
_cell.angle_beta   90.00
_cell.angle_gamma   90.00
#
_symmetry.space_group_name_H-M   'P 1'
#
loop_
_entity.id
_entity.type
_entity.pdbx_description
1 polymer ?
#
loop_
_entity_poly.entity_id
_entity_poly.type
_entity_poly.pdbx_seq_one_letter_code
_entity_poly.pdbx_strand_id
1 'polypeptide(L)' 'MKKGLHVSNGFNVNLENVCTWKVQKEWIQIETNSNDGMNIINIILETSNETVGFSHRVPVNEFKRIEREISEYMGGK' A
#
# COMPACT_ATOMS: atom_id res chain seq x y z
N MET A 1 2.23 7.95 -16.38
CA MET A 1 1.85 7.06 -15.26
C MET A 1 1.38 7.92 -14.09
N LYS A 2 0.40 7.45 -13.32
CA LYS A 2 -0.11 8.12 -12.12
C LYS A 2 0.96 8.03 -11.03
N LYS A 3 1.30 9.14 -10.37
CA LYS A 3 2.37 9.20 -9.34
C LYS A 3 1.88 9.04 -7.90
N GLY A 4 0.56 9.03 -7.69
CA GLY A 4 -0.06 8.90 -6.38
C GLY A 4 -0.97 7.68 -6.31
N LEU A 5 -0.85 6.92 -5.23
CA LEU A 5 -1.70 5.79 -4.90
C LEU A 5 -2.65 6.17 -3.76
N HIS A 6 -3.94 6.22 -4.05
CA HIS A 6 -4.95 6.41 -3.03
C HIS A 6 -5.16 5.10 -2.27
N VAL A 7 -5.18 5.14 -0.93
CA VAL A 7 -5.40 3.95 -0.08
C VAL A 7 -6.81 3.99 0.50
N SER A 8 -7.04 4.81 1.52
CA SER A 8 -8.35 5.01 2.17
C SER A 8 -8.33 6.24 3.07
N ASN A 9 -9.51 6.75 3.46
CA ASN A 9 -9.66 7.89 4.39
C ASN A 9 -8.83 9.13 4.01
N GLY A 10 -8.71 9.42 2.71
CA GLY A 10 -7.91 10.56 2.22
C GLY A 10 -6.39 10.34 2.25
N PHE A 11 -5.91 9.16 2.68
CA PHE A 11 -4.49 8.83 2.67
C PHE A 11 -4.01 8.50 1.26
N ASN A 12 -2.95 9.19 0.84
CA ASN A 12 -2.33 9.01 -0.46
C ASN A 12 -0.83 8.72 -0.27
N VAL A 13 -0.33 7.76 -1.03
CA VAL A 13 1.09 7.39 -1.09
C VAL A 13 1.69 8.01 -2.34
N ASN A 14 2.81 8.72 -2.18
CA ASN A 14 3.61 9.14 -3.32
C ASN A 14 4.43 7.95 -3.83
N LEU A 15 4.10 7.47 -5.03
CA LEU A 15 4.74 6.31 -5.66
C LEU A 15 6.19 6.59 -6.07
N GLU A 16 6.59 7.84 -6.26
CA GLU A 16 8.01 8.19 -6.50
C GLU A 16 8.90 7.90 -5.30
N ASN A 17 8.32 7.84 -4.11
CA ASN A 17 9.04 7.56 -2.88
C ASN A 17 9.02 6.07 -2.51
N VAL A 18 8.28 5.23 -3.25
CA VAL A 18 8.18 3.79 -2.95
C VAL A 18 9.48 3.10 -3.36
N CYS A 19 10.13 2.47 -2.39
CA CYS A 19 11.36 1.71 -2.61
C CYS A 19 11.07 0.23 -2.86
N THR A 20 10.16 -0.35 -2.09
CA THR A 20 9.75 -1.75 -2.24
C THR A 20 8.32 -1.94 -1.76
N TRP A 21 7.69 -3.01 -2.24
CA TRP A 21 6.35 -3.39 -1.86
C TRP A 21 6.24 -4.91 -1.81
N LYS A 22 5.34 -5.41 -0.97
CA LYS A 22 5.05 -6.84 -0.80
C LYS A 22 3.55 -7.02 -0.70
N VAL A 23 3.05 -8.08 -1.33
CA VAL A 23 1.65 -8.48 -1.23
C VAL A 23 1.58 -9.89 -0.71
N GLN A 24 0.69 -10.07 0.26
CA GLN A 24 0.23 -11.37 0.73
C GLN A 24 -1.30 -11.43 0.59
N LYS A 25 -1.87 -12.59 0.95
CA LYS A 25 -3.29 -12.87 0.78
C LYS A 25 -4.21 -11.79 1.38
N GLU A 26 -3.82 -11.21 2.52
CA GLU A 26 -4.67 -10.29 3.28
C GLU A 26 -4.02 -8.94 3.61
N TRP A 27 -2.77 -8.72 3.19
CA TRP A 27 -2.08 -7.45 3.45
C TRP A 27 -1.14 -7.05 2.31
N ILE A 28 -0.96 -5.75 2.16
CA ILE A 28 0.02 -5.08 1.30
C ILE A 28 0.90 -4.24 2.21
N GLN A 29 2.22 -4.38 2.08
CA GLN A 29 3.18 -3.51 2.75
C GLN A 29 3.91 -2.70 1.69
N ILE A 30 3.99 -1.40 1.92
CA ILE A 30 4.71 -0.45 1.08
C ILE A 30 5.78 0.20 1.94
N GLU A 31 7.02 0.14 1.48
CA GLU A 31 8.14 0.84 2.11
C GLU A 31 8.50 2.06 1.26
N THR A 32 8.50 3.23 1.89
CA THR A 32 8.80 4.50 1.22
C THR A 32 10.01 5.18 1.84
N ASN A 33 10.85 5.81 1.03
CA ASN A 33 11.88 6.73 1.50
C ASN A 33 11.28 8.13 1.67
N SER A 34 11.30 8.65 2.90
CA SER A 34 10.84 10.00 3.23
C SER A 34 12.00 10.83 3.79
N ASN A 35 11.81 12.14 3.90
CA ASN A 35 12.82 13.04 4.47
C ASN A 35 13.18 12.66 5.92
N ASP A 36 12.26 12.02 6.65
CA ASP A 36 12.43 11.59 8.04
C ASP A 36 12.90 10.12 8.15
N GLY A 37 13.24 9.47 7.03
CA GLY A 37 13.70 8.09 6.95
C GLY A 37 12.72 7.14 6.26
N MET A 38 12.92 5.83 6.47
CA MET A 38 12.07 4.78 5.91
C MET A 38 10.74 4.72 6.65
N ASN A 39 9.64 4.85 5.91
CA ASN A 39 8.29 4.65 6.42
C ASN A 39 7.69 3.36 5.88
N ILE A 40 6.97 2.65 6.74
CA ILE A 40 6.25 1.42 6.41
C ILE A 40 4.75 1.72 6.45
N ILE A 41 4.07 1.47 5.34
CA ILE A 41 2.63 1.62 5.20
C ILE A 41 2.04 0.22 5.05
N ASN A 42 1.22 -0.17 6.01
CA ASN A 42 0.50 -1.45 5.98
C ASN A 42 -0.95 -1.20 5.55
N ILE A 43 -1.42 -1.98 4.59
CA ILE A 43 -2.79 -1.96 4.08
C ILE A 43 -3.33 -3.37 4.26
N ILE A 44 -4.42 -3.54 5.00
CA ILE A 44 -4.92 -4.84 5.43
C ILE A 44 -6.39 -4.96 5.05
N LEU A 45 -6.85 -6.16 4.68
CA LEU A 45 -8.27 -6.43 4.53
C LEU A 45 -9.02 -6.19 5.85
N GLU A 46 -10.19 -5.56 5.79
CA GLU A 46 -11.07 -5.37 6.97
C GLU A 46 -11.38 -6.69 7.69
N THR A 47 -11.52 -7.78 6.93
CA THR A 47 -11.81 -9.13 7.43
C THR A 47 -10.59 -9.84 8.01
N SER A 48 -9.39 -9.26 7.92
CA SER A 48 -8.18 -9.91 8.39
C SER A 48 -8.06 -9.85 9.92
N ASN A 49 -7.57 -10.95 10.49
CA ASN A 49 -7.21 -11.06 11.89
C ASN A 49 -5.79 -10.56 12.17
N GLU A 50 -5.05 -10.15 11.15
CA GLU A 50 -3.69 -9.63 11.28
C GLU A 50 -3.67 -8.34 12.12
N THR A 51 -2.76 -8.30 13.08
CA THR A 51 -2.51 -7.14 13.95
C THR A 51 -1.12 -6.57 13.65
N VAL A 52 -1.03 -5.89 12.50
CA VAL A 52 0.20 -5.22 12.08
C VAL A 52 0.09 -3.74 12.46
N GLY A 53 0.91 -3.30 13.41
CA GLY A 53 1.14 -1.91 13.86
C GLY A 53 0.10 -0.86 13.45
N PHE A 54 0.56 0.29 12.94
CA PHE A 54 -0.32 1.23 12.26
C PHE A 54 -0.67 0.68 10.87
N SER A 55 -1.96 0.49 10.60
CA SER A 55 -2.45 -0.09 9.34
C SER A 55 -3.73 0.56 8.86
N HIS A 56 -3.87 0.62 7.53
CA HIS A 56 -5.07 1.04 6.84
C HIS A 56 -5.92 -0.20 6.52
N ARG A 57 -7.05 -0.35 7.22
CA ARG A 57 -8.03 -1.40 6.89
C ARG A 57 -8.88 -0.94 5.71
N VAL A 58 -9.04 -1.82 4.73
CA VAL A 58 -9.80 -1.54 3.49
C VAL A 58 -10.67 -2.73 3.07
N PRO A 59 -11.79 -2.50 2.37
CA PRO A 59 -12.59 -3.57 1.81
C PRO A 59 -11.85 -4.26 0.65
N VAL A 60 -12.27 -5.49 0.31
CA VAL A 60 -11.59 -6.33 -0.71
C VAL A 60 -11.45 -5.66 -2.08
N ASN A 61 -12.45 -4.88 -2.50
CA ASN A 61 -12.39 -4.18 -3.78
C ASN A 61 -11.30 -3.10 -3.80
N GLU A 62 -11.16 -2.35 -2.71
CA GLU A 62 -10.10 -1.34 -2.55
C GLU A 62 -8.73 -2.00 -2.45
N PHE A 63 -8.61 -3.10 -1.70
CA PHE A 63 -7.38 -3.89 -1.63
C PHE A 63 -6.90 -4.32 -3.02
N LYS A 64 -7.79 -4.90 -3.84
CA LYS A 64 -7.47 -5.34 -5.20
C LYS A 64 -7.16 -4.19 -6.15
N ARG A 65 -7.83 -3.05 -6.00
CA ARG A 65 -7.51 -1.83 -6.75
C ARG A 65 -6.10 -1.36 -6.43
N ILE A 66 -5.76 -1.29 -5.14
CA ILE A 66 -4.44 -0.85 -4.66
C ILE A 66 -3.35 -1.78 -5.14
N GLU A 67 -3.53 -3.11 -4.97
CA GLU A 67 -2.62 -4.15 -5.47
C GLU A 67 -2.33 -3.97 -6.96
N ARG A 68 -3.37 -3.75 -7.77
CA ARG A 68 -3.21 -3.53 -9.21
C ARG A 68 -2.46 -2.23 -9.52
N GLU A 69 -2.87 -1.10 -8.94
CA GLU A 69 -2.26 0.21 -9.22
C GLU A 69 -0.76 0.25 -8.86
N ILE A 70 -0.37 -0.31 -7.71
CA ILE A 70 1.04 -0.36 -7.32
C ILE A 70 1.85 -1.32 -8.20
N SER A 71 1.26 -2.47 -8.58
CA SER A 71 1.89 -3.42 -9.50
C SER A 71 2.16 -2.79 -10.86
N GLU A 72 1.15 -2.13 -11.44
CA GLU A 72 1.27 -1.44 -12.74
C GLU A 72 2.34 -0.35 -12.72
N TYR A 73 2.41 0.44 -11.64
CA TYR A 73 3.40 1.50 -11.50
C TYR A 73 4.82 0.97 -11.34
N MET A 74 5.01 -0.03 -10.49
CA MET A 74 6.33 -0.59 -10.19
C MET A 74 6.87 -1.49 -11.31
N GLY A 75 6.18 -1.55 -12.46
CA GLY A 75 6.56 -2.41 -13.58
C GLY A 75 6.46 -3.89 -13.22
N GLY A 76 5.51 -4.25 -12.36
CA GLY A 76 5.23 -5.62 -11.94
C GLY A 76 5.11 -6.55 -13.14
N LYS A 77 5.90 -7.64 -13.09
CA LYS A 77 6.06 -8.68 -14.11
C LYS A 77 4.76 -9.26 -14.67
#